data_AF-A0A7C2SNY5-F1
#
_entry.id   AF-A0A7C2SNY5-F1
#
_cell.length_a   1.000
_cell.length_b   1.000
_cell.length_c   1.000
_cell.angle_alpha   90.00
_cell.angle_beta   90.00
_cell.angle_gamma   90.00
#
_symmetry.space_group_name_H-M   'P 1'
#
loop_
_entity.id
_entity.type
_entity.pdbx_description
1 polymer ?
#
loop_
_entity_poly.entity_id
_entity_poly.type
_entity_poly.pdbx_seq_one_letter_code
_entity_poly.pdbx_strand_id
1 'polypeptide(L)'
;MWKSSEWAKVGIAVLIMVTIITIANAAPLEITIEEKVNTTATPEPYTADGPTFTYTTNVTGYVNITNTGDDPIYDIWIALKLQNIT
;
A
#
# COMPACT_ATOMS: atom_id res chain seq x y z
N MET A 1 -27.20 -21.99 46.29
CA MET A 1 -26.32 -20.93 45.78
C MET A 1 -25.16 -21.56 45.02
N TRP A 2 -25.28 -21.80 43.71
CA TRP A 2 -24.16 -22.35 42.92
C TRP A 2 -24.21 -21.96 41.42
N LYS A 3 -24.87 -20.85 41.08
CA LYS A 3 -24.87 -20.31 39.71
C LYS A 3 -23.76 -19.29 39.46
N SER A 4 -23.20 -18.67 40.50
CA SER A 4 -22.23 -17.56 40.35
C SER A 4 -20.90 -17.98 39.69
N SER A 5 -20.45 -19.22 39.86
CA SER A 5 -19.17 -19.66 39.31
C SER A 5 -19.19 -19.87 37.79
N GLU A 6 -20.34 -20.28 37.24
CA GLU A 6 -20.49 -20.48 35.79
C GLU A 6 -20.59 -19.14 35.07
N TRP A 7 -21.34 -18.18 35.62
CA TRP A 7 -21.40 -16.81 35.10
C TRP A 7 -20.04 -16.10 35.15
N ALA A 8 -19.23 -16.36 36.18
CA ALA A 8 -17.87 -15.83 36.27
C ALA A 8 -16.96 -16.41 35.16
N LYS A 9 -17.07 -17.71 34.87
CA LYS A 9 -16.31 -18.35 33.77
C LYS A 9 -16.72 -17.80 32.40
N VAL A 10 -18.02 -17.61 32.18
CA VAL A 10 -18.55 -17.00 30.94
C VAL A 10 -18.05 -15.56 30.81
N GLY A 11 -18.10 -14.77 31.89
CA GLY A 11 -17.58 -13.39 31.89
C GLY A 11 -16.09 -13.32 31.55
N ILE A 12 -15.27 -14.19 32.12
CA ILE A 12 -13.83 -14.25 31.83
C ILE A 12 -13.58 -14.70 30.39
N ALA A 13 -14.32 -15.70 29.88
CA ALA A 13 -14.19 -16.15 28.50
C ALA A 13 -14.54 -15.07 27.48
N VAL A 14 -15.59 -14.28 27.74
CA VAL A 14 -15.95 -13.12 26.91
C VAL A 14 -14.87 -12.05 26.95
N LEU A 15 -14.30 -11.77 28.13
CA LEU A 15 -13.25 -10.76 28.27
C LEU A 15 -11.95 -11.15 27.56
N ILE A 16 -11.58 -12.44 27.61
CA ILE A 16 -10.47 -13.00 26.84
C ILE A 16 -10.76 -12.95 25.33
N MET A 17 -11.98 -13.28 24.90
CA MET A 17 -12.35 -13.20 23.49
C MET A 17 -12.31 -11.75 22.96
N VAL A 18 -12.86 -10.79 23.70
CA VAL A 18 -12.83 -9.36 23.32
C VAL A 18 -11.40 -8.86 23.21
N THR A 19 -10.54 -9.20 24.18
CA THR A 19 -9.12 -8.80 24.14
C THR A 19 -8.39 -9.43 22.95
N ILE A 20 -8.59 -10.72 22.66
CA ILE A 20 -7.99 -11.38 21.49
C ILE A 20 -8.47 -10.73 20.17
N ILE A 21 -9.76 -10.41 20.06
CA ILE A 21 -10.33 -9.75 18.86
C ILE A 21 -9.74 -8.35 18.67
N THR A 22 -9.50 -7.59 19.75
CA THR A 22 -8.88 -6.26 19.65
C THR A 22 -7.40 -6.31 19.25
N ILE A 23 -6.68 -7.41 19.55
CA ILE A 23 -5.25 -7.55 19.21
C ILE A 23 -5.06 -8.04 17.77
N ALA A 24 -6.11 -8.56 17.12
CA ALA A 24 -6.03 -9.19 15.79
C ALA A 24 -5.92 -8.20 14.60
N ASN A 25 -5.91 -6.89 14.82
CA ASN A 25 -5.68 -5.89 13.76
C ASN A 25 -4.16 -5.74 13.46
N ALA A 26 -3.54 -6.83 13.03
CA ALA A 26 -2.12 -6.88 12.70
C ALA A 26 -1.88 -6.64 11.21
N ALA A 27 -2.39 -5.52 10.69
CA ALA A 27 -1.96 -4.93 9.42
C ALA A 27 -2.15 -3.41 9.46
N PRO A 28 -1.35 -2.68 10.26
CA PRO A 28 -1.47 -1.23 10.40
C PRO A 28 -1.02 -0.46 9.15
N LEU A 29 -0.41 -1.14 8.17
CA LEU A 29 0.13 -0.53 6.96
C LEU A 29 -0.52 -1.12 5.73
N GLU A 30 -1.11 -0.24 4.92
CA GLU A 30 -1.47 -0.53 3.54
C GLU A 30 -0.36 0.01 2.63
N ILE A 31 0.11 -0.83 1.71
CA ILE A 31 1.16 -0.47 0.75
C ILE A 31 0.58 -0.66 -0.65
N THR A 32 0.57 0.41 -1.43
CA THR A 32 0.22 0.36 -2.85
C THR A 32 1.40 0.83 -3.70
N ILE A 33 1.56 0.20 -4.85
CA ILE A 33 2.58 0.54 -5.84
C ILE A 33 1.86 1.01 -7.09
N GLU A 34 2.16 2.22 -7.51
CA GLU A 34 1.57 2.82 -8.70
C GLU A 34 2.67 3.22 -9.67
N GLU A 35 2.41 2.98 -10.96
CA GLU A 35 3.27 3.41 -12.04
C GLU A 35 2.54 4.47 -12.86
N LYS A 36 3.21 5.59 -13.11
CA LYS A 36 2.71 6.63 -14.00
C LYS A 36 3.63 6.74 -15.21
N VAL A 37 3.05 6.46 -16.38
CA VAL A 37 3.71 6.63 -17.67
C VAL A 37 3.22 7.93 -18.30
N ASN A 38 4.16 8.80 -18.67
CA ASN A 38 3.88 10.04 -19.38
C ASN A 38 4.67 10.09 -20.69
N THR A 39 3.94 10.07 -21.80
CA THR A 39 4.52 10.17 -23.15
C THR A 39 4.16 11.50 -23.77
N THR A 40 5.17 12.25 -24.19
CA THR A 40 5.00 13.46 -24.98
C THR A 40 5.46 13.24 -26.41
N ALA A 41 4.66 13.67 -27.37
CA ALA A 41 4.99 13.66 -28.78
C ALA A 41 5.18 15.10 -29.24
N THR A 42 6.36 15.42 -29.78
CA THR A 42 6.66 16.73 -30.35
C THR A 42 6.74 16.60 -31.88
N PRO A 43 5.95 17.37 -32.64
CA PRO A 43 6.05 17.36 -34.09
C PRO A 43 7.40 17.95 -34.52
N GLU A 44 8.03 17.28 -35.46
CA GLU A 44 9.25 17.74 -36.11
C GLU A 44 8.91 18.46 -37.42
N PRO A 45 9.85 19.23 -37.99
CA PRO A 45 9.66 19.87 -39.29
C PRO A 45 9.27 18.85 -40.38
N TYR A 46 8.37 19.25 -41.26
CA TYR A 46 7.94 18.42 -42.39
C TYR A 46 9.12 18.15 -43.33
N THR A 47 9.33 16.87 -43.67
CA THR A 47 10.37 16.44 -44.62
C THR A 47 9.71 15.93 -45.91
N ALA A 48 10.50 15.68 -46.96
CA ALA A 48 9.98 15.09 -48.21
C ALA A 48 9.30 13.71 -47.99
N ASP A 49 9.65 13.03 -46.90
CA ASP A 49 9.13 11.72 -46.50
C ASP A 49 7.84 11.81 -45.65
N GLY A 50 7.38 13.03 -45.34
CA GLY A 50 6.14 13.30 -44.60
C GLY A 50 6.33 13.90 -43.20
N PRO A 51 5.24 13.96 -42.41
CA PRO A 51 5.28 14.47 -41.05
C PRO A 51 5.98 13.48 -40.11
N THR A 52 6.85 13.97 -39.24
CA THR A 52 7.59 13.17 -38.26
C THR A 52 7.37 13.71 -36.85
N PHE A 53 7.53 12.85 -35.84
CA PHE A 53 7.36 13.18 -34.42
C PHE A 53 8.50 12.57 -33.60
N THR A 54 8.98 13.33 -32.63
CA THR A 54 9.87 12.83 -31.57
C THR A 54 9.01 12.44 -30.37
N TYR A 55 9.23 11.24 -29.83
CA TYR A 55 8.53 10.74 -28.65
C TYR A 55 9.49 10.71 -27.45
N THR A 56 9.06 11.27 -26.34
CA THR A 56 9.75 11.13 -25.04
C THR A 56 8.79 10.45 -24.07
N THR A 57 9.23 9.34 -23.48
CA THR A 57 8.45 8.64 -22.45
C THR A 57 9.20 8.70 -21.12
N ASN A 58 8.51 9.19 -20.10
CA ASN A 58 8.98 9.20 -18.73
C ASN A 58 8.10 8.26 -17.90
N VAL A 59 8.74 7.43 -17.07
CA VAL A 59 8.07 6.51 -16.16
C VAL A 59 8.44 6.88 -14.73
N THR A 60 7.45 7.07 -13.89
CA THR A 60 7.63 7.33 -12.46
C THR A 60 6.89 6.28 -11.65
N GLY A 61 7.60 5.58 -10.77
CA GLY A 61 7.02 4.68 -9.78
C GLY A 61 6.79 5.39 -8.45
N TYR A 62 5.62 5.17 -7.83
CA TYR A 62 5.26 5.67 -6.51
C TYR A 62 5.03 4.48 -5.58
N VAL A 63 5.58 4.57 -4.37
CA VAL A 63 5.27 3.64 -3.27
C VAL A 63 4.46 4.45 -2.26
N ASN A 64 3.16 4.21 -2.21
CA ASN A 64 2.26 4.86 -1.28
C ASN A 64 2.07 3.98 -0.06
N ILE A 65 2.30 4.55 1.13
CA ILE A 65 2.21 3.84 2.40
C ILE A 65 1.22 4.60 3.27
N THR A 66 0.14 3.93 3.63
CA THR A 66 -0.93 4.49 4.47
C THR A 66 -0.93 3.77 5.81
N ASN A 67 -0.79 4.54 6.89
CA ASN A 67 -1.03 4.05 8.23
C ASN A 67 -2.55 4.05 8.48
N THR A 68 -3.12 2.86 8.67
CA THR A 68 -4.54 2.70 9.00
C THR A 68 -4.76 2.46 10.49
N GLY A 69 -3.68 2.36 11.27
CA GLY A 69 -3.72 2.23 12.73
C GLY A 69 -3.60 3.57 13.47
N ASP A 70 -3.75 3.49 14.79
CA ASP A 70 -3.67 4.63 15.71
C ASP A 70 -2.23 4.95 16.16
N ASP A 71 -1.30 4.01 16.00
CA ASP A 71 0.10 4.17 16.40
C ASP A 71 0.92 4.89 15.31
N PRO A 72 1.76 5.89 15.64
CA PRO A 72 2.59 6.58 14.66
C PRO A 72 3.62 5.67 13.96
N ILE A 73 3.88 5.94 12.69
CA ILE A 73 5.03 5.35 11.97
C ILE A 73 6.30 6.11 12.38
N TYR A 74 7.33 5.39 12.82
CA TYR A 74 8.65 5.95 13.13
C TYR A 74 9.61 5.84 11.96
N ASP A 75 9.77 4.64 11.38
CA ASP A 75 10.71 4.36 10.30
C ASP A 75 10.07 3.50 9.21
N ILE A 76 10.46 3.75 7.95
CA ILE A 76 10.09 2.94 6.79
C ILE A 76 11.36 2.62 5.99
N TRP A 77 11.61 1.33 5.76
CA TRP A 77 12.73 0.85 4.95
C TRP A 77 12.20 0.18 3.68
N ILE A 78 12.50 0.76 2.52
CA ILE A 78 12.06 0.25 1.21
C ILE A 78 13.28 -0.25 0.44
N ALA A 79 13.25 -1.52 0.03
CA ALA A 79 14.25 -2.09 -0.88
C ALA A 79 13.66 -2.19 -2.28
N LEU A 80 14.26 -1.49 -3.25
CA LEU A 80 13.85 -1.52 -4.65
C LEU A 80 14.91 -2.24 -5.48
N LYS A 81 14.47 -3.17 -6.32
CA LYS A 81 15.31 -3.80 -7.33
C LYS A 81 14.92 -3.27 -8.70
N LEU A 82 15.69 -2.31 -9.21
CA LEU A 82 15.50 -1.80 -10.57
C LEU A 82 16.24 -2.71 -11.55
N GLN A 83 15.53 -3.20 -12.56
CA GLN A 83 16.10 -3.99 -13.65
C GLN A 83 15.64 -3.39 -14.96
N ASN A 84 16.59 -3.15 -15.87
CA ASN A 84 16.25 -2.85 -17.25
C ASN A 84 16.06 -4.20 -17.97
N ILE A 85 14.84 -4.46 -18.44
CA ILE A 85 14.55 -5.65 -19.26
C ILE A 85 14.56 -5.17 -20.71
N THR A 86 15.63 -5.50 -21.42
CA THR A 86 15.80 -5.26 -22.86
C THR A 86 15.28 -6.42 -23.68
#